data_AF-W1WCS9-F1
#
_entry.id   AF-W1WCS9-F1
#
_cell.length_a   1.000
_cell.length_b   1.000
_cell.length_c   1.000
_cell.angle_alpha   90.00
_cell.angle_beta   90.00
_cell.angle_gamma   90.00
#
_symmetry.space_group_name_H-M   'P 1'
#
loop_
_entity.id
_entity.type
_entity.pdbx_description
1 polymer ?
#
loop_
_entity_poly.entity_id
_entity_poly.type
_entity_poly.pdbx_seq_one_letter_code
_entity_poly.pdbx_strand_id
1 'polypeptide(L)'
;EVHITTDDGSVGTKGFPTAIMPELINANTFTSVMTCGPTPMMKGVAKVAKELNVPCQVSLEERMGCGTGGCLGCACDGAGGKRYKVCKDGPVFPAEEVFF
;
A
#
# COMPACT_ATOMS: atom_id res chain seq x y z
N GLU A 1 7.49 -14.05 -10.94
CA GLU A 1 6.36 -14.37 -11.83
C GLU A 1 5.44 -13.16 -11.92
N VAL A 2 4.56 -13.10 -12.92
CA VAL A 2 3.60 -11.98 -13.08
C VAL A 2 2.20 -12.54 -13.02
N HIS A 3 1.39 -12.02 -12.10
CA HIS A 3 -0.03 -12.32 -11.99
C HIS A 3 -0.84 -11.07 -12.32
N ILE A 4 -1.81 -11.22 -13.20
CA ILE A 4 -2.70 -10.13 -13.62
C ILE A 4 -4.08 -10.40 -13.01
N THR A 5 -4.68 -9.38 -12.43
CA THR A 5 -6.06 -9.42 -11.95
C THR A 5 -6.89 -8.35 -12.65
N THR A 6 -8.10 -8.70 -13.07
CA THR A 6 -9.07 -7.76 -13.66
C THR A 6 -10.41 -7.89 -12.96
N ASP A 7 -11.06 -6.78 -12.65
CA ASP A 7 -12.31 -6.76 -11.90
C ASP A 7 -13.40 -7.63 -12.56
N ASP A 8 -13.44 -7.63 -13.89
CA ASP A 8 -14.42 -8.38 -14.70
C ASP A 8 -13.93 -9.78 -15.09
N GLY A 9 -12.64 -10.09 -14.96
CA GLY A 9 -12.03 -11.34 -15.40
C GLY A 9 -11.71 -11.38 -16.89
N SER A 10 -11.70 -10.24 -17.58
CA SER A 10 -11.32 -10.14 -18.99
C SER A 10 -9.89 -10.63 -19.27
N VAL A 11 -8.98 -10.48 -18.31
CA VAL A 11 -7.60 -10.98 -18.36
C VAL A 11 -7.16 -11.47 -16.99
N GLY A 12 -6.56 -12.67 -16.93
CA GLY A 12 -6.00 -13.22 -15.69
C GLY A 12 -7.07 -13.61 -14.67
N THR A 13 -6.78 -13.40 -13.38
CA THR A 13 -7.72 -13.77 -12.31
C THR A 13 -8.78 -12.68 -12.14
N LYS A 14 -10.05 -13.08 -12.07
CA LYS A 14 -11.15 -12.15 -11.78
C LYS A 14 -11.05 -11.60 -10.36
N GLY A 15 -11.12 -10.28 -10.21
CA GLY A 15 -11.18 -9.56 -8.93
C GLY A 15 -9.98 -8.67 -8.67
N PHE A 16 -9.78 -8.33 -7.39
CA PHE A 16 -8.70 -7.45 -6.94
C PHE A 16 -7.39 -8.22 -6.67
N PRO A 17 -6.23 -7.54 -6.60
CA PRO A 17 -4.96 -8.18 -6.27
C PRO A 17 -5.00 -8.97 -4.95
N THR A 18 -5.81 -8.53 -3.98
CA THR A 18 -6.00 -9.22 -2.69
C THR A 18 -6.59 -10.63 -2.82
N ALA A 19 -7.27 -10.96 -3.93
CA ALA A 19 -7.87 -12.27 -4.14
C ALA A 19 -6.83 -13.39 -4.29
N ILE A 20 -5.66 -13.09 -4.87
CA ILE A 20 -4.60 -14.08 -5.13
C ILE A 20 -3.49 -14.06 -4.07
N MET A 21 -3.39 -12.97 -3.29
CA MET A 21 -2.32 -12.77 -2.33
C MET A 21 -2.15 -13.92 -1.31
N PRO A 22 -3.21 -14.45 -0.66
CA PRO A 22 -3.05 -15.52 0.32
C PRO A 22 -2.45 -16.80 -0.25
N GLU A 23 -2.89 -17.19 -1.46
CA GLU A 23 -2.36 -18.38 -2.13
C GLU A 23 -0.88 -18.20 -2.48
N LEU A 24 -0.52 -17.04 -3.04
CA LEU A 24 0.87 -16.74 -3.39
C LEU A 24 1.77 -16.69 -2.16
N ILE A 25 1.33 -16.03 -1.09
CA ILE A 25 2.11 -15.88 0.14
C ILE A 25 2.30 -17.21 0.85
N ASN A 26 1.28 -18.09 0.89
CA ASN A 26 1.41 -19.40 1.54
C ASN A 26 2.23 -20.39 0.70
N ALA A 27 2.19 -20.29 -0.63
CA ALA A 27 2.95 -21.16 -1.53
C ALA A 27 4.44 -20.78 -1.62
N ASN A 28 4.81 -19.57 -1.17
CA ASN A 28 6.15 -19.02 -1.30
C ASN A 28 6.66 -18.50 0.05
N THR A 29 7.90 -18.02 0.09
CA THR A 29 8.47 -17.36 1.26
C THR A 29 8.78 -15.90 0.92
N PHE A 30 7.74 -15.05 0.92
CA PHE A 30 7.92 -13.61 0.76
C PHE A 30 8.34 -12.97 2.09
N THR A 31 9.32 -12.08 2.03
CA THR A 31 9.81 -11.33 3.20
C THR A 31 9.19 -9.93 3.31
N SER A 32 8.54 -9.44 2.25
CA SER A 32 7.92 -8.13 2.21
C SER A 32 6.87 -8.01 1.10
N VAL A 33 5.87 -7.18 1.33
CA VAL A 33 4.86 -6.73 0.36
C VAL A 33 5.08 -5.25 0.11
N MET A 34 5.05 -4.83 -1.16
CA MET A 34 5.14 -3.43 -1.56
C MET A 34 3.92 -3.11 -2.45
N THR A 35 3.22 -2.01 -2.18
CA THR A 35 2.03 -1.65 -2.95
C THR A 35 1.95 -0.16 -3.27
N CYS A 36 1.39 0.12 -4.44
CA CYS A 36 1.11 1.45 -4.96
C CYS A 36 -0.20 1.38 -5.73
N GLY A 37 -1.10 2.32 -5.50
CA GLY A 37 -2.38 2.42 -6.19
C GLY A 37 -3.42 3.13 -5.32
N PRO A 38 -4.72 3.00 -5.64
CA PRO A 38 -5.76 3.67 -4.88
C PRO A 38 -5.72 3.32 -3.40
N THR A 39 -5.97 4.29 -2.51
CA THR A 39 -5.97 4.09 -1.05
C THR A 39 -6.80 2.88 -0.58
N PRO A 40 -8.02 2.61 -1.12
CA PRO A 40 -8.76 1.41 -0.74
C PRO A 40 -8.03 0.10 -1.09
N MET A 41 -7.37 0.05 -2.25
CA MET A 41 -6.58 -1.09 -2.68
C MET A 41 -5.39 -1.31 -1.75
N MET A 42 -4.62 -0.25 -1.46
CA MET A 42 -3.45 -0.35 -0.58
C MET A 42 -3.83 -0.77 0.84
N LYS A 43 -4.97 -0.29 1.38
CA LYS A 43 -5.51 -0.74 2.67
C LYS A 43 -5.88 -2.22 2.66
N GLY A 44 -6.49 -2.70 1.57
CA GLY A 44 -6.81 -4.13 1.39
C GLY A 44 -5.55 -5.00 1.37
N VAL A 45 -4.53 -4.58 0.60
CA VAL A 45 -3.23 -5.27 0.53
C VAL A 45 -2.53 -5.28 1.89
N ALA A 46 -2.48 -4.14 2.58
CA ALA A 46 -1.90 -4.03 3.92
C ALA A 46 -2.60 -4.93 4.94
N LYS A 47 -3.93 -5.02 4.89
CA LYS A 47 -4.72 -5.91 5.75
C LYS A 47 -4.34 -7.38 5.53
N VAL A 48 -4.33 -7.85 4.28
CA VAL A 48 -3.98 -9.24 3.96
C VAL A 48 -2.54 -9.55 4.36
N ALA A 49 -1.60 -8.64 4.10
CA ALA A 49 -0.21 -8.81 4.49
C ALA A 49 -0.06 -8.92 6.02
N LYS A 50 -0.80 -8.10 6.79
CA LYS A 50 -0.83 -8.16 8.25
C LYS A 50 -1.41 -9.49 8.77
N GLU A 51 -2.51 -9.97 8.20
CA GLU A 51 -3.11 -11.27 8.56
C GLU A 51 -2.16 -12.45 8.32
N LEU A 52 -1.28 -12.34 7.32
CA LEU A 52 -0.29 -13.36 6.96
C LEU A 52 1.10 -13.10 7.58
N ASN A 53 1.22 -12.11 8.46
CA ASN A 53 2.47 -11.72 9.14
C ASN A 53 3.64 -11.39 8.20
N VAL A 54 3.34 -10.73 7.06
CA VAL A 54 4.37 -10.24 6.13
C VAL A 54 4.46 -8.70 6.20
N PRO A 55 5.66 -8.12 6.42
CA PRO A 55 5.85 -6.67 6.42
C PRO A 55 5.35 -6.01 5.13
N CYS A 56 4.60 -4.92 5.24
CA CYS A 56 4.02 -4.22 4.10
C CYS A 56 4.45 -2.75 4.02
N GLN A 57 4.87 -2.31 2.83
CA GLN A 57 5.14 -0.92 2.50
C GLN A 57 4.11 -0.39 1.50
N VAL A 58 3.65 0.84 1.74
CA VAL A 58 2.63 1.51 0.92
C VAL A 58 3.20 2.82 0.38
N SER A 59 3.03 3.07 -0.92
CA SER A 59 3.38 4.33 -1.56
C SER A 59 2.15 5.24 -1.55
N LEU A 60 2.09 6.17 -0.61
CA LEU A 60 0.96 7.10 -0.49
C LEU A 60 0.96 8.14 -1.60
N GLU A 61 -0.26 8.47 -2.03
CA GLU A 61 -0.53 9.63 -2.88
C GLU A 61 -1.31 10.66 -2.06
N GLU A 62 -0.88 11.92 -2.15
CA GLU A 62 -1.58 13.05 -1.56
C GLU A 62 -1.54 14.24 -2.49
N ARG A 63 -2.46 15.20 -2.31
CA ARG A 63 -2.43 16.43 -3.10
C ARG A 63 -1.17 17.23 -2.79
N MET A 64 -0.33 17.40 -3.80
CA MET A 64 0.92 18.15 -3.67
C MET A 64 0.79 19.55 -4.25
N GLY A 65 1.35 20.54 -3.53
CA GLY A 65 1.56 21.90 -4.04
C GLY A 65 3.02 22.08 -4.48
N CYS A 66 3.93 22.18 -3.50
CA CYS A 66 5.35 22.44 -3.77
C CYS A 66 6.20 21.21 -4.10
N GLY A 67 5.82 20.00 -3.66
CA GLY A 67 6.60 18.78 -3.85
C GLY A 67 7.95 18.70 -3.10
N THR A 68 8.32 19.72 -2.31
CA THR A 68 9.64 19.81 -1.64
C THR A 68 9.53 19.95 -0.12
N GLY A 69 8.32 19.83 0.42
CA GLY A 69 8.05 19.84 1.86
C GLY A 69 7.82 21.22 2.49
N GLY A 70 7.81 22.30 1.70
CA GLY A 70 7.60 23.67 2.21
C GLY A 70 6.14 24.05 2.47
N CYS A 71 5.21 23.67 1.58
CA CYS A 71 3.84 24.18 1.61
C CYS A 71 2.86 23.38 2.51
N LEU A 72 3.28 22.23 3.04
CA LEU A 72 2.46 21.33 3.86
C LEU A 72 1.17 20.79 3.20
N GLY A 73 0.98 20.98 1.89
CA GLY A 73 -0.23 20.56 1.18
C GLY A 73 -0.44 19.04 1.18
N CYS A 74 0.65 18.28 1.18
CA CYS A 74 0.62 16.81 1.20
C CYS A 74 0.81 16.25 2.62
N ALA A 75 0.31 16.94 3.64
CA ALA A 75 0.43 16.47 5.02
C ALA A 75 -0.53 15.30 5.28
N CYS A 76 -0.05 14.25 5.95
CA CYS A 76 -0.87 13.11 6.36
C CYS A 76 -0.60 12.76 7.82
N ASP A 77 -1.56 12.05 8.43
CA ASP A 77 -1.43 11.58 9.81
C ASP A 77 -0.65 10.26 9.87
N GLY A 78 0.06 10.09 10.97
CA GLY A 78 0.83 8.90 11.30
C GLY A 78 0.49 8.35 12.68
N ALA A 79 0.86 7.09 12.91
CA ALA A 79 0.62 6.40 14.16
C ALA A 79 1.18 7.18 15.36
N GLY A 80 0.44 7.16 16.48
CA GLY A 80 0.84 7.88 17.70
C GLY A 80 0.74 9.41 17.61
N GLY A 81 -0.11 9.93 16.72
CA GLY A 81 -0.34 11.37 16.57
C GLY A 81 0.76 12.11 15.79
N LYS A 82 1.60 11.38 15.07
CA LYS A 82 2.63 11.97 14.21
C LYS A 82 1.99 12.61 12.98
N ARG A 83 2.72 13.54 12.36
CA ARG A 83 2.32 14.24 11.15
C ARG A 83 3.46 14.18 10.14
N TYR A 84 3.17 13.70 8.94
CA TYR A 84 4.16 13.54 7.87
C TYR A 84 3.79 14.42 6.68
N LYS A 85 4.76 14.63 5.79
CA LYS A 85 4.63 15.28 4.49
C LYS A 85 4.99 14.24 3.44
N VAL A 86 4.01 13.74 2.70
CA VAL A 86 4.22 12.65 1.73
C VAL A 86 5.37 12.93 0.76
N CYS A 87 5.51 14.16 0.26
CA CYS A 87 6.60 14.51 -0.68
C CYS A 87 8.02 14.54 -0.08
N LYS A 88 8.17 14.60 1.25
CA LYS A 88 9.47 14.77 1.92
C LYS A 88 9.80 13.63 2.87
N ASP A 89 8.82 13.22 3.66
CA ASP A 89 8.96 12.16 4.65
C ASP A 89 8.57 10.78 4.04
N GLY A 90 7.86 10.78 2.91
CA GLY A 90 7.44 9.59 2.16
C GLY A 90 8.08 9.52 0.76
N PRO A 91 7.32 9.10 -0.30
CA PRO A 91 5.92 8.69 -0.28
C PRO A 91 5.70 7.26 0.26
N VAL A 92 6.78 6.49 0.44
CA VAL A 92 6.73 5.10 0.90
C VAL A 92 6.83 5.04 2.41
N PHE A 93 5.85 4.41 3.05
CA PHE A 93 5.78 4.22 4.50
C PHE A 93 5.53 2.75 4.85
N PRO A 94 5.93 2.29 6.05
CA PRO A 94 5.36 1.08 6.63
C PRO A 94 3.84 1.21 6.71
N ALA A 95 3.10 0.18 6.30
CA ALA A 95 1.64 0.25 6.24
C ALA A 95 1.01 0.55 7.61
N GLU A 96 1.57 -0.02 8.67
CA GLU A 96 1.14 0.22 10.06
C GLU A 96 1.38 1.65 10.56
N GLU A 97 2.26 2.41 9.92
CA GLU A 97 2.53 3.80 10.31
C GLU A 97 1.45 4.75 9.81
N VAL A 98 0.80 4.44 8.67
CA VAL A 98 -0.15 5.34 7.98
C VAL A 98 -1.57 4.76 7.85
N PHE A 99 -1.72 3.45 8.02
CA PHE A 99 -3.00 2.72 8.11
C PHE A 99 -3.12 2.00 9.46
N PHE A 100 -2.87 2.76 10.53
CA PHE A 100 -2.94 2.31 11.93
C PHE A 100 -4.36 2.07 12.43
#